data_AF-A0A841IHT9-F1
#
_entry.id   AF-A0A841IHT9-F1
#
_cell.length_a   1.000
_cell.length_b   1.000
_cell.length_c   1.000
_cell.angle_alpha   90.00
_cell.angle_beta   90.00
_cell.angle_gamma   90.00
#
_symmetry.space_group_name_H-M   'P 1'
#
loop_
_entity.id
_entity.type
_entity.pdbx_description
1 polymer ?
#
loop_
_entity_poly.entity_id
_entity_poly.type
_entity_poly.pdbx_seq_one_letter_code
_entity_poly.pdbx_strand_id
1 'polypeptide(L)'
;MDKIDPFLVLASAVSEGRISAEDFSVVCLPLFKGGSGKFPSEGQYQAENGLFYVAHDFCVDDECAEDPCINEDQVREAAGKIAERMEKLKALAE
;
A
#
# COMPACT_ATOMS: atom_id res chain seq x y z
N MET A 1 -22.50 6.66 3.40
CA MET A 1 -21.35 7.51 3.75
C MET A 1 -20.13 6.70 3.38
N ASP A 2 -19.57 6.98 2.21
CA ASP A 2 -18.32 6.37 1.75
C ASP A 2 -17.27 6.52 2.84
N LYS A 3 -16.92 5.40 3.47
CA LYS A 3 -15.77 5.39 4.36
C LYS A 3 -14.54 5.59 3.47
N ILE A 4 -13.75 6.61 3.80
CA ILE A 4 -12.44 6.80 3.18
C ILE A 4 -11.60 5.58 3.56
N ASP A 5 -11.09 4.89 2.55
CA ASP A 5 -10.16 3.78 2.73
C ASP A 5 -8.74 4.39 2.78
N PRO A 6 -8.09 4.39 3.95
CA PRO A 6 -6.80 5.06 4.11
C PRO A 6 -5.69 4.37 3.30
N PHE A 7 -5.80 3.06 3.07
CA PHE A 7 -4.80 2.32 2.30
C PHE A 7 -4.93 2.62 0.82
N LEU A 8 -6.16 2.74 0.30
CA LEU A 8 -6.39 3.21 -1.08
C LEU A 8 -5.82 4.62 -1.28
N VAL A 9 -6.06 5.54 -0.34
CA VAL A 9 -5.54 6.91 -0.43
C VAL A 9 -4.02 6.93 -0.47
N LEU A 10 -3.35 6.16 0.39
CA LEU A 10 -1.89 6.06 0.42
C LEU A 10 -1.34 5.45 -0.88
N ALA A 11 -1.96 4.38 -1.36
CA ALA A 11 -1.57 3.69 -2.59
C ALA A 11 -1.65 4.62 -3.80
N SER A 12 -2.75 5.34 -3.98
CA SER A 12 -2.91 6.31 -5.06
C SER A 12 -1.93 7.48 -4.93
N ALA A 13 -1.70 7.98 -3.71
CA ALA A 13 -0.79 9.10 -3.49
C ALA A 13 0.65 8.75 -3.87
N VAL A 14 1.15 7.57 -3.48
CA VAL A 14 2.51 7.16 -3.84
C VAL A 14 2.60 6.80 -5.33
N SER A 15 1.60 6.10 -5.90
CA SER A 15 1.64 5.74 -7.33
C SER A 15 1.62 6.94 -8.27
N GLU A 16 0.96 8.02 -7.88
CA GLU A 16 0.92 9.28 -8.62
C GLU A 16 2.13 10.18 -8.35
N GLY A 17 3.08 9.75 -7.50
CA GLY A 17 4.24 10.54 -7.11
C GLY A 17 3.91 11.77 -6.26
N ARG A 18 2.74 11.80 -5.61
CA ARG A 18 2.33 12.88 -4.69
C ARG A 18 3.04 12.78 -3.34
N ILE A 19 3.47 11.57 -2.96
CA ILE A 19 4.34 11.29 -1.82
C ILE A 19 5.49 10.40 -2.29
N SER A 20 6.62 10.46 -1.59
CA SER A 20 7.76 9.57 -1.84
C SER A 20 7.46 8.15 -1.34
N ALA A 21 8.23 7.16 -1.83
CA ALA A 21 8.16 5.79 -1.31
C ALA A 21 8.59 5.72 0.17
N GLU A 22 9.53 6.58 0.59
CA GLU A 22 9.97 6.69 1.98
C GLU A 22 8.83 7.18 2.89
N ASP A 23 8.17 8.30 2.53
CA ASP A 23 7.03 8.83 3.28
C ASP A 23 5.87 7.82 3.33
N PHE A 24 5.64 7.13 2.21
CA PHE A 24 4.66 6.06 2.13
C PHE A 24 4.97 4.94 3.14
N SER A 25 6.21 4.44 3.18
CA SER A 25 6.61 3.36 4.09
C SER A 25 6.51 3.77 5.56
N VAL A 26 6.93 5.00 5.89
CA VAL A 26 6.83 5.55 7.25
C VAL A 26 5.39 5.59 7.75
N VAL A 27 4.43 5.88 6.88
CA VAL A 27 3.00 5.99 7.25
C VAL A 27 2.26 4.65 7.16
N CYS A 28 2.55 3.84 6.13
CA CYS A 28 1.82 2.61 5.85
C CYS A 28 2.07 1.52 6.92
N LEU A 29 3.32 1.34 7.36
CA LEU A 29 3.69 0.27 8.28
C LEU A 29 3.03 0.41 9.67
N PRO A 30 3.05 1.59 10.32
CA PRO A 30 2.34 1.78 11.59
C PRO A 30 0.82 1.68 11.44
N LEU A 31 0.27 2.17 10.32
CA LEU A 31 -1.16 2.11 10.05
C LEU A 31 -1.67 0.66 9.98
N PHE A 32 -0.92 -0.23 9.31
CA PHE A 32 -1.25 -1.65 9.23
C PHE A 32 -1.17 -2.35 10.60
N LYS A 33 -0.16 -2.04 11.42
CA LYS A 33 -0.03 -2.57 12.80
C LYS A 33 -1.12 -2.06 13.74
N GLY A 34 -1.55 -0.81 13.60
CA GLY A 34 -2.60 -0.19 14.41
C GLY A 34 -4.02 -0.55 13.95
N GLY A 35 -4.18 -0.91 12.67
CA GLY A 35 -5.42 -1.34 12.04
C GLY A 35 -5.84 -2.75 12.46
N SER A 36 -6.24 -2.93 13.71
CA SER A 36 -6.79 -4.18 14.26
C SER A 36 -8.28 -4.38 13.92
N GLY A 37 -8.75 -3.77 12.83
CA GLY A 37 -10.14 -3.88 12.38
C GLY A 37 -10.40 -5.19 11.64
N LYS A 38 -11.61 -5.74 11.78
CA LYS A 38 -12.09 -6.78 10.85
C LYS A 38 -12.03 -6.22 9.43
N PHE A 39 -11.17 -6.77 8.58
CA PHE A 39 -11.19 -6.47 7.16
C PHE A 39 -12.59 -6.80 6.60
N PRO A 40 -13.18 -5.94 5.76
CA PRO A 40 -14.55 -6.14 5.30
C PRO A 40 -14.68 -7.36 4.37
N SER A 41 -13.58 -7.74 3.70
CA SER A 41 -13.49 -8.94 2.86
C SER A 41 -12.06 -9.49 2.82
N GLU A 42 -11.92 -10.77 2.44
CA GLU A 42 -10.60 -11.38 2.16
C GLU A 42 -9.87 -10.65 1.03
N GLY A 43 -10.60 -10.17 0.01
CA GLY A 43 -10.02 -9.41 -1.10
C GLY A 43 -9.37 -8.10 -0.65
N GLN A 44 -10.02 -7.36 0.25
CA GLN A 44 -9.44 -6.14 0.85
C GLN A 44 -8.25 -6.47 1.73
N TYR A 45 -8.35 -7.50 2.58
CA TYR A 45 -7.22 -7.96 3.38
C TYR A 45 -5.99 -8.26 2.53
N GLN A 46 -6.15 -9.00 1.43
CA GLN A 46 -5.05 -9.33 0.53
C GLN A 46 -4.45 -8.09 -0.16
N ALA A 47 -5.27 -7.11 -0.52
CA ALA A 47 -4.79 -5.88 -1.13
C ALA A 47 -4.03 -5.00 -0.13
N GLU A 48 -4.57 -4.79 1.06
CA GLU A 48 -3.94 -4.02 2.14
C GLU A 48 -2.65 -4.70 2.62
N ASN A 49 -2.64 -6.02 2.75
CA ASN A 49 -1.45 -6.79 3.08
C ASN A 49 -0.40 -6.72 1.96
N GLY A 50 -0.82 -6.61 0.69
CA GLY A 50 0.08 -6.33 -0.42
C GLY A 50 0.77 -4.97 -0.28
N LEU A 51 0.03 -3.92 0.11
CA LEU A 51 0.61 -2.60 0.37
C LEU A 51 1.58 -2.61 1.54
N PHE A 52 1.30 -3.39 2.58
CA PHE A 52 2.21 -3.59 3.69
C PHE A 52 3.57 -4.13 3.22
N TYR A 53 3.58 -5.17 2.39
CA TYR A 53 4.85 -5.72 1.87
C TYR A 53 5.57 -4.74 0.94
N VAL A 54 4.83 -4.02 0.08
CA VAL A 54 5.44 -2.96 -0.75
C VAL A 54 6.10 -1.88 0.12
N ALA A 55 5.48 -1.49 1.23
CA ALA A 55 6.05 -0.54 2.18
C ALA A 55 7.25 -1.13 2.96
N HIS A 56 7.17 -2.40 3.34
CA HIS A 56 8.17 -3.10 4.14
C HIS A 56 9.44 -3.39 3.35
N ASP A 57 9.29 -3.77 2.07
CA ASP A 57 10.36 -4.21 1.20
C ASP A 57 11.03 -3.01 0.49
N PHE A 58 10.53 -1.79 0.71
CA PHE A 58 11.13 -0.57 0.18
C PHE A 58 12.51 -0.32 0.81
N CYS A 59 13.47 0.03 -0.05
CA CYS A 59 14.83 0.35 0.35
C CYS A 59 15.33 1.59 -0.39
N VAL A 60 15.98 2.48 0.37
CA VAL A 60 16.78 3.57 -0.22
C VAL A 60 18.19 3.00 -0.45
N ASP A 61 18.71 3.17 -1.66
CA ASP A 61 19.97 2.58 -2.16
C ASP A 61 21.12 2.42 -1.12
N ASP A 62 21.85 1.30 -1.28
CA ASP A 62 23.08 0.82 -0.60
C ASP A 62 22.94 0.02 0.74
N GLU A 63 21.79 0.02 1.42
CA GLU A 63 21.62 -0.79 2.66
C GLU A 63 20.90 -2.14 2.45
N CYS A 64 20.64 -2.52 1.20
CA CYS A 64 19.89 -3.74 0.91
C CYS A 64 20.76 -5.00 0.84
N ALA A 65 20.99 -5.57 2.03
CA ALA A 65 21.68 -6.83 2.21
C ALA A 65 20.77 -8.07 2.04
N GLU A 66 19.44 -7.92 2.11
CA GLU A 66 18.48 -9.04 2.09
C GLU A 66 17.30 -8.79 1.14
N ASP A 67 16.95 -9.81 0.36
CA ASP A 67 15.82 -9.82 -0.58
C ASP A 67 14.51 -10.15 0.18
N PRO A 68 13.36 -9.54 -0.16
CA PRO A 68 13.11 -8.61 -1.27
C PRO A 68 13.42 -7.14 -0.95
N CYS A 69 14.06 -6.47 -1.91
CA CYS A 69 14.33 -5.03 -1.92
C CYS A 69 13.69 -4.43 -3.17
N ILE A 70 12.86 -3.40 -2.99
CA ILE A 70 12.27 -2.65 -4.10
C ILE A 70 12.60 -1.15 -4.00
N ASN A 71 12.89 -0.55 -5.14
CA ASN A 71 13.19 0.88 -5.26
C ASN A 71 11.90 1.72 -5.41
N GLU A 72 12.07 3.05 -5.47
CA GLU A 72 10.95 3.99 -5.54
C GLU A 72 10.03 3.75 -6.75
N ASP A 73 10.58 3.49 -7.94
CA ASP A 73 9.75 3.26 -9.13
C ASP A 73 8.97 1.94 -9.02
N GLN A 74 9.57 0.90 -8.44
CA GLN A 74 8.89 -0.37 -8.17
C GLN A 74 7.77 -0.22 -7.13
N VAL A 75 7.98 0.59 -6.09
CA VAL A 75 6.93 0.94 -5.12
C VAL A 75 5.77 1.63 -5.81
N ARG A 76 6.03 2.64 -6.65
CA ARG A 76 4.98 3.38 -7.38
C ARG A 76 4.16 2.45 -8.27
N GLU A 77 4.83 1.59 -9.04
CA GLU A 77 4.16 0.64 -9.92
C GLU A 77 3.30 -0.37 -9.14
N ALA A 78 3.86 -0.96 -8.08
CA ALA A 78 3.16 -1.94 -7.27
C ALA A 78 1.96 -1.33 -6.54
N ALA A 79 2.14 -0.15 -5.94
CA ALA A 79 1.07 0.58 -5.28
C ALA A 79 -0.07 0.94 -6.24
N GLY A 80 0.26 1.37 -7.47
CA GLY A 80 -0.74 1.66 -8.51
C GLY A 80 -1.59 0.45 -8.86
N LYS A 81 -0.96 -0.70 -9.10
CA LYS A 81 -1.66 -1.98 -9.37
C LYS A 81 -2.58 -2.39 -8.21
N ILE A 82 -2.16 -2.16 -6.98
CA ILE A 82 -2.97 -2.47 -5.79
C ILE A 82 -4.12 -1.48 -5.64
N ALA A 83 -3.91 -0.18 -5.87
CA ALA A 83 -4.96 0.84 -5.86
C ALA A 83 -6.08 0.49 -6.85
N GLU A 84 -5.73 0.15 -8.10
CA GLU A 84 -6.70 -0.29 -9.11
C GLU A 84 -7.50 -1.52 -8.66
N ARG A 85 -6.84 -2.47 -7.98
CA ARG A 85 -7.51 -3.66 -7.42
C ARG A 85 -8.48 -3.28 -6.30
N MET A 86 -8.09 -2.39 -5.40
CA MET A 86 -8.92 -1.93 -4.29
C MET A 86 -10.15 -1.17 -4.79
N GLU A 87 -10.01 -0.32 -5.81
CA GLU A 87 -11.15 0.37 -6.43
C GLU A 87 -12.15 -0.61 -7.05
N LYS A 88 -11.66 -1.63 -7.76
CA LYS A 88 -12.51 -2.70 -8.31
C LYS A 88 -13.26 -3.46 -7.22
N LEU A 89 -12.59 -3.80 -6.13
CA LEU A 89 -13.21 -4.50 -5.00
C LEU A 89 -14.26 -3.62 -4.31
N LYS A 90 -14.01 -2.32 -4.19
CA LYS A 90 -14.97 -1.38 -3.61
C LYS A 90 -16.22 -1.26 -4.49
N ALA A 91 -16.06 -1.13 -5.81
CA ALA A 91 -17.17 -1.05 -6.74
C ALA A 91 -18.04 -2.33 -6.81
N LEU A 92 -17.49 -3.49 -6.44
CA LEU A 92 -18.22 -4.77 -6.36
C LEU A 92 -18.96 -4.97 -5.03
N ALA A 93 -18.65 -4.16 -4.01
CA ALA A 93 -19.25 -4.23 -2.69
C ALA A 93 -20.44 -3.24 -2.50
N GLU A 94 -20.66 -2.37 -3.48
CA GLU A 94 -21.82 -1.46 -3.61
C GLU A 94 -22.98 -2.10 -4.36
#